data_AF-A0A7S3BAJ8-F1
#
_entry.id   AF-A0A7S3BAJ8-F1
#
_cell.length_a   1.000
_cell.length_b   1.000
_cell.length_c   1.000
_cell.angle_alpha   90.00
_cell.angle_beta   90.00
_cell.angle_gamma   90.00
#
_symmetry.space_group_name_H-M   'P 1'
#
loop_
_entity.id
_entity.type
_entity.pdbx_description
1 polymer ?
#
loop_
_entity_poly.entity_id
_entity_poly.type
_entity_poly.pdbx_seq_one_letter_code
_entity_poly.pdbx_strand_id
1 'polypeptide(L)'
;YREREGHANVPRMHVEDGERLGGWVTNQRKRYRAREWSEAERKKKMMSALSDEEVERLERLGVAFDPLGEQQERMYGLLASYREREGHANVPRMHVEDGERLGGWVTNQRKRYRAREWSEAERKKKMMSALSDEE
;
A
#
# COMPACT_ATOMS: atom_id res chain seq x y z
N TYR A 1 5.30 7.55 20.04
CA TYR A 1 4.81 7.63 18.64
C TYR A 1 3.29 7.52 18.50
N ARG A 2 2.65 6.34 18.71
CA ARG A 2 1.19 6.16 18.46
C ARG A 2 0.30 7.14 19.23
N GLU A 3 0.59 7.40 20.49
CA GLU A 3 -0.17 8.36 21.32
C GLU A 3 -0.09 9.80 20.79
N ARG A 4 1.01 10.16 20.12
CA ARG A 4 1.23 11.49 19.56
C ARG A 4 0.66 11.64 18.15
N GLU A 5 0.81 10.60 17.33
CA GLU A 5 0.48 10.64 15.89
C GLU A 5 -0.89 9.99 15.57
N GLY A 6 -1.59 9.44 16.57
CA GLY A 6 -2.84 8.71 16.38
C GLY A 6 -2.72 7.36 15.66
N HIS A 7 -1.54 7.05 15.10
CA HIS A 7 -1.26 5.82 14.37
C HIS A 7 0.16 5.29 14.62
N ALA A 8 0.39 3.99 14.42
CA ALA A 8 1.74 3.39 14.49
C ALA A 8 2.44 3.30 13.13
N ASN A 9 1.99 4.05 12.11
CA ASN A 9 2.65 4.08 10.82
C ASN A 9 3.88 4.99 10.86
N VAL A 10 5.00 4.41 11.28
CA VAL A 10 6.27 5.11 11.45
C VAL A 10 6.97 5.27 10.07
N PRO A 11 7.31 6.50 9.63
CA PRO A 11 8.06 6.73 8.41
C PRO A 11 9.38 5.96 8.41
N ARG A 12 9.81 5.44 7.25
CA ARG A 12 11.00 4.57 7.12
C ARG A 12 12.26 5.15 7.76
N MET A 13 12.44 6.48 7.70
CA MET A 13 13.63 7.17 8.19
C MET A 13 13.46 7.75 9.60
N HIS A 14 12.32 7.50 10.26
CA HIS A 14 12.02 8.06 11.58
C HIS A 14 12.92 7.49 12.66
N VAL A 15 13.38 8.37 13.53
CA VAL A 15 14.17 8.07 14.74
C VAL A 15 13.39 8.58 15.94
N GLU A 16 13.19 7.72 16.95
CA GLU A 16 12.57 8.08 18.23
C GLU A 16 13.60 7.76 19.32
N ASP A 17 13.95 8.74 20.15
CA ASP A 17 14.91 8.58 21.26
C ASP A 17 16.25 7.94 20.87
N GLY A 18 16.75 8.26 19.68
CA GLY A 18 18.01 7.72 19.14
C GLY A 18 17.88 6.38 18.42
N GLU A 19 16.71 5.74 18.49
CA GLU A 19 16.44 4.45 17.86
C GLU A 19 15.82 4.60 16.47
N ARG A 20 16.30 3.85 15.48
CA ARG A 20 15.78 3.84 14.09
C ARG A 20 14.47 3.07 13.98
N LEU A 21 13.44 3.56 14.68
CA LEU A 21 12.13 2.92 14.78
C LEU A 21 11.49 2.69 13.41
N GLY A 22 11.62 3.62 12.47
CA GLY A 22 11.10 3.48 11.11
C GLY A 22 11.70 2.29 10.34
N GLY A 23 13.01 2.10 10.48
CA GLY A 23 13.72 0.97 9.90
C GLY A 23 13.31 -0.35 10.54
N TRP A 24 13.16 -0.34 11.87
CA TRP A 24 12.72 -1.51 12.64
C TRP A 24 11.30 -1.95 12.27
N VAL A 25 10.32 -1.04 12.26
CA VAL A 25 8.93 -1.35 11.84
C VAL A 25 8.90 -1.88 10.41
N THR A 26 9.69 -1.29 9.51
CA THR A 26 9.83 -1.77 8.13
C THR A 26 10.36 -3.21 8.07
N ASN A 27 11.30 -3.57 8.95
CA ASN A 27 11.81 -4.93 9.05
C ASN A 27 10.76 -5.90 9.59
N GLN A 28 9.99 -5.52 10.62
CA GLN A 28 8.90 -6.36 11.14
C GLN A 28 7.84 -6.67 10.07
N ARG A 29 7.48 -5.69 9.22
CA ARG A 29 6.57 -5.91 8.08
C ARG A 29 7.12 -6.93 7.07
N LYS A 30 8.44 -6.97 6.85
CA LYS A 30 9.07 -7.99 5.99
C LYS A 30 9.04 -9.38 6.63
N ARG A 31 9.33 -9.47 7.93
CA ARG A 31 9.24 -10.72 8.71
C ARG A 31 7.81 -11.27 8.76
N TYR A 32 6.81 -10.40 8.84
CA TYR A 32 5.40 -10.79 8.74
C TYR A 32 5.10 -11.46 7.40
N ARG A 33 5.48 -10.84 6.27
CA ARG A 33 5.30 -11.41 4.92
C ARG A 33 6.07 -12.72 4.73
N ALA A 34 7.21 -12.87 5.39
CA ALA A 34 8.01 -14.09 5.32
C ALA A 34 7.33 -15.31 5.96
N ARG A 35 6.21 -15.14 6.67
CA ARG A 35 5.36 -16.26 7.14
C ARG A 35 4.75 -17.05 5.98
N GLU A 36 4.47 -16.39 4.86
CA GLU A 36 3.92 -17.00 3.65
C GLU A 36 5.01 -17.54 2.70
N TRP A 37 6.29 -17.27 2.99
CA TRP A 37 7.39 -17.72 2.15
C TRP A 37 7.75 -19.17 2.43
N SER A 38 8.20 -19.87 1.40
CA SER A 38 8.86 -21.16 1.56
C SER A 38 10.14 -21.03 2.39
N GLU A 39 10.60 -22.14 2.96
CA GLU A 39 11.85 -22.17 3.73
C GLU A 39 13.07 -21.80 2.87
N ALA A 40 13.10 -22.23 1.61
CA ALA A 40 14.16 -21.88 0.66
C ALA A 40 14.22 -20.37 0.39
N GLU A 41 13.07 -19.71 0.26
CA GLU A 41 13.00 -18.26 0.08
C GLU A 41 13.44 -17.50 1.34
N ARG A 42 13.01 -17.97 2.52
CA ARG A 42 13.45 -17.42 3.83
C ARG A 42 14.96 -17.54 3.98
N LYS A 43 15.53 -18.70 3.67
CA LYS A 43 16.98 -18.94 3.70
C LYS A 43 17.70 -18.06 2.68
N LYS A 44 17.26 -18.03 1.42
CA LYS A 44 17.88 -17.21 0.35
C LYS A 44 17.90 -15.72 0.71
N LYS A 45 16.86 -15.22 1.36
CA LYS A 45 16.72 -13.81 1.74
C LYS A 45 17.20 -13.50 3.17
N MET A 46 17.76 -14.49 3.87
CA MET A 46 18.21 -14.39 5.27
C MET A 46 17.14 -13.74 6.17
N MET A 47 15.90 -14.21 6.05
CA MET A 47 14.74 -13.62 6.69
C MET A 47 14.04 -14.63 7.59
N SER A 48 13.90 -14.30 8.88
CA SER A 48 13.03 -15.05 9.79
C SER A 48 11.58 -14.59 9.64
N ALA A 49 10.65 -15.52 9.82
CA ALA A 49 9.23 -15.20 9.96
C ALA A 49 8.94 -14.66 11.37
N LEU A 50 7.88 -13.86 11.52
CA LEU A 50 7.35 -13.56 12.86
C LEU A 50 6.65 -14.79 13.43
N SER A 51 6.83 -15.02 14.74
CA SER A 51 5.96 -15.93 15.48
C SER A 51 4.57 -15.32 15.73
N ASP A 52 3.60 -16.15 16.11
CA ASP A 52 2.27 -15.67 16.46
C ASP A 52 2.27 -14.72 17.66
N GLU A 53 3.11 -14.99 18.67
CA GLU A 53 3.26 -14.12 19.85
C GLU A 53 3.86 -12.75 19.48
N GLU A 54 4.86 -12.72 18.57
CA GLU A 54 5.43 -11.47 18.06
C GLU A 54 4.38 -10.66 17.27
N VAL A 55 3.56 -11.34 16.46
CA VAL A 55 2.46 -10.71 15.73
C VAL A 55 1.47 -10.08 16.71
N GLU A 56 0.98 -10.85 17.67
CA GLU A 56 -0.03 -10.40 18.64
C GLU A 56 0.49 -9.21 19.47
N ARG A 57 1.77 -9.22 19.87
CA ARG A 57 2.39 -8.10 20.59
C ARG A 57 2.42 -6.83 19.73
N LEU A 58 2.75 -6.93 18.45
CA LEU A 58 2.80 -5.80 17.53
C LEU A 58 1.40 -5.26 17.20
N GLU A 59 0.40 -6.14 17.07
CA GLU A 59 -1.01 -5.76 16.85
C GLU A 59 -1.59 -5.01 18.04
N ARG A 60 -1.34 -5.46 19.28
CA ARG A 60 -1.74 -4.73 20.49
C ARG A 60 -1.15 -3.31 20.51
N LEU A 61 0.07 -3.16 20.01
CA LEU A 61 0.73 -1.86 19.86
C LEU A 61 0.18 -1.04 18.67
N GLY A 62 -0.67 -1.62 17.82
CA GLY A 62 -1.33 -0.98 16.69
C GLY A 62 -0.46 -0.92 15.43
N VAL A 63 0.55 -1.77 15.32
CA VAL A 63 1.44 -1.82 14.17
C VAL A 63 0.73 -2.47 12.98
N ALA A 64 0.40 -1.67 11.97
CA ALA A 64 -0.11 -2.14 10.69
C ALA A 64 0.96 -2.93 9.92
N PHE A 65 0.69 -4.20 9.60
CA PHE A 65 1.55 -5.03 8.75
C PHE A 65 1.39 -4.73 7.25
N ASP A 66 0.20 -4.28 6.84
CA ASP A 66 -0.07 -3.72 5.52
C ASP A 66 -0.65 -2.29 5.61
N PRO A 67 0.19 -1.29 5.95
CA PRO A 67 -0.27 0.08 6.08
C PRO A 67 -0.80 0.67 4.77
N LEU A 68 -0.36 0.15 3.61
CA LEU A 68 -0.81 0.61 2.31
C LEU A 68 -2.19 0.04 1.99
N GLY A 69 -2.42 -1.25 2.27
CA GLY A 69 -3.74 -1.86 2.17
C GLY A 69 -4.75 -1.17 3.08
N GLU A 70 -4.41 -0.97 4.35
CA GLU A 70 -5.29 -0.24 5.28
C GLU A 70 -5.57 1.20 4.84
N GLN A 71 -4.57 1.91 4.29
CA GLN A 71 -4.80 3.24 3.74
C GLN A 71 -5.72 3.19 2.53
N GLN A 72 -5.59 2.19 1.66
CA GLN A 72 -6.46 2.04 0.51
C GLN A 72 -7.91 1.84 0.93
N GLU A 73 -8.18 0.93 1.88
CA GLU A 73 -9.52 0.71 2.41
C GLU A 73 -10.13 1.98 3.01
N ARG A 74 -9.35 2.73 3.79
CA ARG A 74 -9.78 4.04 4.30
C ARG A 74 -10.16 5.00 3.17
N MET A 75 -9.31 5.15 2.15
CA MET A 75 -9.59 6.04 1.01
C MET A 75 -10.81 5.59 0.19
N TYR A 76 -11.04 4.28 0.06
CA TYR A 76 -12.26 3.75 -0.58
C TYR A 76 -13.51 4.06 0.25
N GLY A 77 -13.44 3.93 1.58
CA GLY A 77 -14.50 4.35 2.48
C GLY A 77 -14.84 5.84 2.31
N LEU A 78 -13.84 6.71 2.32
CA LEU A 78 -14.03 8.16 2.10
C LEU A 78 -14.64 8.47 0.73
N LEU A 79 -14.23 7.74 -0.33
CA LEU A 79 -14.84 7.88 -1.64
C LEU A 79 -16.30 7.44 -1.67
N ALA A 80 -16.64 6.37 -0.94
CA ALA A 80 -18.02 5.89 -0.81
C ALA A 80 -18.90 6.93 -0.09
N SER A 81 -18.42 7.48 1.03
CA SER A 81 -19.10 8.56 1.76
C SER A 81 -19.27 9.82 0.92
N TYR A 82 -18.23 10.22 0.17
CA TYR A 82 -18.31 11.33 -0.78
C TYR A 82 -19.40 11.09 -1.84
N ARG A 83 -19.43 9.88 -2.42
CA ARG A 83 -20.42 9.52 -3.45
C ARG A 83 -21.84 9.50 -2.88
N GLU A 84 -22.03 9.03 -1.66
CA GLU A 84 -23.33 9.02 -1.00
C GLU A 84 -23.86 10.44 -0.79
N ARG A 85 -23.00 11.38 -0.37
CA ARG A 85 -23.35 12.79 -0.15
C ARG A 85 -23.57 13.57 -1.44
N GLU A 86 -22.71 13.41 -2.44
CA GLU A 86 -22.69 14.23 -3.66
C GLU A 86 -23.41 13.57 -4.85
N GLY A 87 -23.82 12.30 -4.71
CA GLY A 87 -24.41 11.50 -5.79
C GLY A 87 -23.42 11.04 -6.87
N HIS A 88 -22.15 11.44 -6.81
CA HIS A 88 -21.12 11.10 -7.80
C HIS A 88 -19.72 10.98 -7.20
N ALA A 89 -18.82 10.30 -7.92
CA ALA A 89 -17.40 10.16 -7.54
C ALA A 89 -16.47 11.19 -8.24
N ASN A 90 -17.01 12.34 -8.66
CA ASN A 90 -16.26 13.42 -9.29
C ASN A 90 -15.60 14.33 -8.24
N VAL A 91 -14.63 13.78 -7.53
CA VAL A 91 -13.91 14.49 -6.46
C VAL A 91 -12.99 15.56 -7.06
N PRO A 92 -13.12 16.85 -6.66
CA PRO A 92 -12.19 17.90 -7.06
C PRO A 92 -10.75 17.57 -6.66
N ARG A 93 -9.77 17.94 -7.50
CA ARG A 93 -8.35 17.55 -7.31
C ARG A 93 -7.78 17.91 -5.94
N MET A 94 -8.18 19.05 -5.36
CA MET A 94 -7.68 19.53 -4.07
C MET A 94 -8.61 19.18 -2.88
N HIS A 95 -9.66 18.40 -3.10
CA HIS A 95 -10.62 18.04 -2.07
C HIS A 95 -9.96 17.22 -0.96
N VAL A 96 -10.29 17.57 0.28
CA VAL A 96 -9.90 16.87 1.51
C VAL A 96 -11.15 16.35 2.17
N GLU A 97 -11.16 15.06 2.50
CA GLU A 97 -12.26 14.39 3.22
C GLU A 97 -11.65 13.80 4.50
N ASP A 98 -12.20 14.13 5.66
CA ASP A 98 -11.71 13.67 6.98
C ASP A 98 -10.18 13.79 7.16
N GLY A 99 -9.62 14.92 6.70
CA GLY A 99 -8.18 15.19 6.80
C GLY A 99 -7.31 14.52 5.71
N GLU A 100 -7.89 13.68 4.86
CA GLU A 100 -7.20 12.96 3.79
C GLU A 100 -7.39 13.62 2.42
N ARG A 101 -6.32 13.66 1.61
CA ARG A 101 -6.34 14.29 0.28
C ARG A 101 -7.01 13.41 -0.79
N LEU A 102 -8.32 13.17 -0.63
CA LEU A 102 -9.13 12.31 -1.47
C LEU A 102 -9.06 12.68 -2.96
N GLY A 103 -9.10 13.97 -3.29
CA GLY A 103 -9.00 14.45 -4.68
C GLY A 103 -7.71 14.05 -5.39
N GLY A 104 -6.59 14.16 -4.67
CA GLY A 104 -5.28 13.75 -5.17
C GLY A 104 -5.20 12.24 -5.36
N TRP A 105 -5.73 11.48 -4.40
CA TRP A 105 -5.77 10.02 -4.46
C TRP A 105 -6.61 9.51 -5.64
N VAL A 106 -7.83 10.02 -5.85
CA VAL A 106 -8.69 9.65 -7.00
C VAL A 106 -7.99 9.99 -8.32
N THR A 107 -7.34 11.15 -8.40
CA THR A 107 -6.56 11.54 -9.57
C THR A 107 -5.44 10.54 -9.86
N ASN A 108 -4.73 10.07 -8.84
CA ASN A 108 -3.68 9.07 -8.98
C ASN A 108 -4.23 7.72 -9.46
N GLN A 109 -5.38 7.27 -8.94
CA GLN A 109 -6.03 6.04 -9.41
C GLN A 109 -6.39 6.12 -10.90
N ARG A 110 -6.97 7.24 -11.35
CA ARG A 110 -7.27 7.48 -12.78
C ARG A 110 -6.02 7.43 -13.65
N LYS A 111 -4.89 7.98 -13.20
CA LYS A 111 -3.60 7.89 -13.92
C LYS A 111 -3.10 6.46 -14.03
N ARG A 112 -3.15 5.69 -12.93
CA ARG A 112 -2.72 4.28 -12.90
C ARG A 112 -3.56 3.42 -13.84
N TYR A 113 -4.86 3.65 -13.89
CA TYR A 113 -5.76 2.96 -14.81
C TYR A 113 -5.35 3.22 -16.27
N ARG A 114 -5.17 4.49 -16.66
CA ARG A 114 -4.74 4.87 -18.03
C ARG A 114 -3.38 4.28 -18.41
N ALA A 115 -2.42 4.25 -17.48
CA ALA A 115 -1.11 3.67 -17.75
C ALA A 115 -1.16 2.15 -18.02
N ARG A 116 -2.08 1.43 -17.35
CA ARG A 116 -2.30 -0.01 -17.59
C ARG A 116 -2.91 -0.26 -18.96
N GLU A 117 -3.95 0.50 -19.32
CA GLU A 117 -4.60 0.43 -20.64
C GLU A 117 -3.60 0.68 -21.78
N TRP A 118 -2.74 1.70 -21.64
CA TRP A 118 -1.68 1.98 -22.62
C TRP A 118 -0.71 0.80 -22.75
N SER A 119 -0.26 0.23 -21.64
CA SER A 119 0.64 -0.93 -21.65
C SER A 119 0.01 -2.17 -22.29
N GLU A 120 -1.29 -2.40 -22.07
CA GLU A 120 -2.02 -3.51 -22.71
C GLU A 120 -2.21 -3.29 -24.21
N ALA A 121 -2.53 -2.06 -24.63
CA ALA A 121 -2.62 -1.70 -26.05
C ALA A 121 -1.28 -1.88 -26.77
N GLU A 122 -0.18 -1.44 -26.16
CA GLU A 122 1.17 -1.65 -26.69
C GLU A 122 1.53 -3.13 -26.80
N ARG A 123 1.19 -3.94 -25.79
CA ARG A 123 1.38 -5.41 -25.82
C ARG A 123 0.59 -6.05 -26.95
N LYS A 124 -0.70 -5.67 -27.13
CA LYS A 124 -1.54 -6.17 -28.23
C LYS A 124 -0.97 -5.78 -29.59
N LYS A 125 -0.51 -4.53 -29.76
CA LYS A 125 0.12 -4.06 -31.01
C LYS A 125 1.38 -4.87 -31.36
N LYS A 126 2.26 -5.11 -30.37
CA LYS A 126 3.46 -5.95 -30.58
C LYS A 126 3.11 -7.39 -30.95
N MET A 127 2.10 -7.97 -30.29
CA MET A 127 1.65 -9.33 -30.62
C MET A 127 1.09 -9.41 -32.04
N MET A 128 0.27 -8.44 -32.46
CA MET A 128 -0.28 -8.44 -33.83
C MET A 128 0.79 -8.22 -34.90
N SER A 129 1.79 -7.37 -34.63
CA SER A 129 2.93 -7.17 -35.54
C SER A 129 3.78 -8.44 -35.68
N ALA A 130 4.00 -9.18 -34.58
CA ALA A 130 4.77 -10.42 -34.62
C ALA A 130 4.03 -11.55 -35.38
N LEU A 131 2.70 -11.56 -35.35
CA LEU A 131 1.87 -12.52 -36.09
C LEU A 131 1.73 -12.17 -37.58
N SER A 132 1.90 -10.90 -37.96
CA SER A 132 1.85 -10.47 -39.37
C SER A 132 3.17 -10.66 -40.12
N ASP A 133 4.27 -10.90 -39.41
CA ASP A 133 5.60 -11.11 -39.99
C ASP A 133 5.91 -12.61 -40.27
N GLU A 134 4.98 -13.52 -39.97
CA GLU A 134 5.10 -14.99 -40.16
C GLU A 134 4.30 -15.55 -41.36
N GLU A 135 3.64 -14.72 -42.17
CA GLU A 135 2.94 -15.10 -43.43
C GLU A 135 3.74 -14.71 -44.69
#